data_AF-A0A0B3AK68-F1
#
_entry.id   AF-A0A0B3AK68-F1
#
_cell.length_a   1.000
_cell.length_b   1.000
_cell.length_c   1.000
_cell.angle_alpha   90.00
_cell.angle_beta   90.00
_cell.angle_gamma   90.00
#
_symmetry.space_group_name_H-M   'P 1'
#
loop_
_entity.id
_entity.type
_entity.pdbx_description
1 polymer ?
#
loop_
_entity_poly.entity_id
_entity_poly.type
_entity_poly.pdbx_seq_one_letter_code
_entity_poly.pdbx_strand_id
1 'polypeptide(L)'
;MVLSIFIYIIIFIAIIVGIVLFILHRIEKDLKEKMLQAKNDPNKIYLQKVGRLKGDNPQKVLEEINQITKDFFKDAFKFKFFRGYNKIIESLNQEKNKPEINYCNLLNHALYSGEVPNKKTNEVLIRFLRLIILNNKIIAKVQKKDVLLEFLKKVNIFRLH
;
A
#
# COMPACT_ATOMS: atom_id res chain seq x y z
N MET A 1 43.03 -1.26 -45.12
CA MET A 1 43.30 -1.46 -43.68
C MET A 1 42.66 -0.36 -42.82
N VAL A 2 42.90 0.93 -43.12
CA VAL A 2 42.30 2.05 -42.37
C VAL A 2 40.77 2.09 -42.45
N LEU A 3 40.19 1.89 -43.64
CA LEU A 3 38.73 1.87 -43.85
C LEU A 3 38.02 0.79 -43.03
N SER A 4 38.66 -0.39 -42.92
CA SER A 4 38.18 -1.53 -42.14
C SER A 4 38.04 -1.18 -40.66
N ILE A 5 39.04 -0.46 -40.12
CA ILE A 5 39.07 -0.02 -38.72
C ILE A 5 37.95 0.99 -38.45
N PHE A 6 37.69 1.92 -39.37
CA PHE A 6 36.58 2.88 -39.23
C PHE A 6 35.21 2.18 -39.18
N ILE A 7 35.01 1.13 -40.00
CA ILE A 7 33.77 0.35 -39.99
C ILE A 7 33.58 -0.36 -38.64
N TYR A 8 34.63 -0.96 -38.08
CA TYR A 8 34.56 -1.60 -36.75
C TYR A 8 34.25 -0.61 -35.63
N ILE A 9 34.81 0.61 -35.69
CA ILE A 9 34.52 1.67 -34.71
C ILE A 9 33.05 2.07 -34.76
N ILE A 10 32.47 2.23 -35.96
CA ILE A 10 31.05 2.58 -36.13
C ILE A 10 30.14 1.48 -35.57
N ILE A 11 30.44 0.21 -35.86
CA ILE A 11 29.67 -0.93 -35.33
C ILE A 11 29.74 -0.99 -33.81
N PHE A 12 30.92 -0.76 -33.23
CA PHE A 12 31.12 -0.75 -31.79
C PHE A 12 30.30 0.36 -31.09
N ILE A 13 30.29 1.56 -31.67
CA ILE A 13 29.46 2.68 -31.17
C ILE A 13 27.98 2.33 -31.24
N ALA A 14 27.51 1.73 -32.34
CA ALA A 14 26.12 1.32 -32.50
C ALA A 14 25.68 0.30 -31.44
N ILE A 15 26.55 -0.66 -31.10
CA ILE A 15 26.30 -1.65 -30.04
C ILE A 15 26.18 -0.97 -28.66
N ILE A 16 27.09 -0.05 -28.33
CA ILE A 16 27.04 0.69 -27.06
C ILE A 16 25.75 1.49 -26.95
N VAL A 17 25.36 2.21 -28.00
CA VAL A 17 24.12 3.00 -28.02
C VAL A 17 22.91 2.07 -27.85
N GLY A 18 22.89 0.91 -28.49
CA GLY A 18 21.84 -0.09 -28.33
C GLY A 18 21.70 -0.59 -26.88
N ILE A 19 22.82 -0.84 -26.20
CA ILE A 19 22.82 -1.27 -24.79
C ILE A 19 22.28 -0.15 -23.88
N VAL A 20 22.70 1.10 -24.10
CA VAL A 20 22.21 2.25 -23.31
C VAL A 20 20.71 2.44 -23.50
N LEU A 21 20.20 2.37 -24.74
CA LEU A 21 18.77 2.45 -25.04
C LEU A 21 17.98 1.31 -24.38
N PHE A 22 18.53 0.09 -24.37
CA PHE A 22 17.90 -1.05 -23.71
C PHE A 22 17.80 -0.85 -22.19
N ILE A 23 18.86 -0.35 -21.55
CA ILE A 23 18.86 -0.03 -20.11
C ILE A 23 17.84 1.08 -19.81
N LEU A 24 17.81 2.15 -20.61
CA LEU A 24 16.84 3.22 -20.46
C LEU A 24 15.40 2.71 -20.55
N HIS A 25 15.12 1.87 -21.54
CA HIS A 25 13.79 1.27 -21.72
C HIS A 25 13.37 0.40 -20.53
N ARG A 26 14.31 -0.36 -19.95
CA ARG A 26 14.07 -1.15 -18.73
C ARG A 26 13.75 -0.26 -17.52
N ILE A 27 14.51 0.82 -17.33
CA ILE A 27 14.30 1.78 -16.24
C ILE A 27 12.94 2.47 -16.39
N GLU A 28 12.59 2.90 -17.60
CA GLU A 28 11.32 3.57 -17.89
C GLU A 28 10.12 2.65 -17.63
N LYS A 29 10.23 1.37 -17.99
CA LYS A 29 9.19 0.38 -17.71
C LYS A 29 9.02 0.13 -16.21
N ASP A 30 10.11 -0.01 -15.46
CA ASP A 30 10.06 -0.17 -14.00
C ASP A 30 9.48 1.08 -13.30
N LEU A 31 9.83 2.27 -13.77
CA LEU A 31 9.26 3.54 -13.29
C LEU A 31 7.77 3.66 -13.61
N LYS A 32 7.34 3.32 -14.83
CA LYS A 32 5.92 3.32 -15.23
C LYS A 32 5.12 2.33 -14.40
N GLU A 33 5.63 1.13 -14.15
CA GLU A 33 4.99 0.14 -13.29
C GLU A 33 4.88 0.63 -11.83
N LYS A 34 5.93 1.27 -11.30
CA LYS A 34 5.90 1.88 -9.95
C LYS A 34 4.91 3.06 -9.88
N MET A 35 4.84 3.90 -10.91
CA MET A 35 3.88 5.00 -10.98
C MET A 35 2.44 4.52 -11.12
N LEU A 36 2.18 3.47 -11.91
CA LEU A 36 0.86 2.85 -12.01
C LEU A 36 0.41 2.23 -10.68
N GLN A 37 1.34 1.58 -9.96
CA GLN A 37 1.08 1.08 -8.60
C GLN A 37 0.78 2.23 -7.62
N ALA A 38 1.49 3.35 -7.71
CA ALA A 38 1.24 4.53 -6.87
C ALA A 38 -0.08 5.27 -7.23
N LYS A 39 -0.53 5.21 -8.49
CA LYS A 39 -1.74 5.91 -8.96
C LYS A 39 -3.03 5.19 -8.56
N ASN A 40 -3.00 3.86 -8.43
CA ASN A 40 -4.11 3.02 -7.98
C ASN A 40 -4.00 2.60 -6.50
N ASP A 41 -3.14 3.26 -5.72
CA ASP A 41 -2.84 2.87 -4.35
C ASP A 41 -4.08 3.03 -3.44
N PRO A 42 -4.66 1.94 -2.92
CA PRO A 42 -5.79 1.99 -1.98
C PRO A 42 -5.43 2.78 -0.71
N ASN A 43 -4.15 2.81 -0.34
CA ASN A 43 -3.66 3.62 0.78
C ASN A 43 -3.97 5.10 0.57
N LYS A 44 -3.97 5.60 -0.68
CA LYS A 44 -4.29 7.00 -0.99
C LYS A 44 -5.75 7.34 -0.65
N ILE A 45 -6.67 6.41 -0.85
CA ILE A 45 -8.09 6.58 -0.49
C ILE A 45 -8.22 6.70 1.03
N TYR A 46 -7.55 5.81 1.77
CA TYR A 46 -7.55 5.83 3.23
C TYR A 46 -6.86 7.09 3.78
N LEU A 47 -5.75 7.52 3.18
CA LEU A 47 -5.08 8.78 3.55
C LEU A 47 -5.96 10.00 3.31
N GLN A 48 -6.77 10.02 2.23
CA GLN A 48 -7.75 11.08 2.02
C GLN A 48 -8.87 11.05 3.06
N LYS A 49 -9.39 9.86 3.41
CA LYS A 49 -10.39 9.71 4.48
C LYS A 49 -9.87 10.24 5.81
N VAL A 50 -8.66 9.82 6.21
CA VAL A 50 -7.98 10.29 7.44
C VAL A 50 -7.59 11.77 7.34
N GLY A 51 -7.39 12.29 6.13
CA GLY A 51 -7.16 13.71 5.83
C GLY A 51 -8.35 14.61 6.16
N ARG A 52 -9.56 14.08 6.02
CA ARG A 52 -10.83 14.79 6.19
C ARG A 52 -11.38 14.74 7.61
N LEU A 53 -10.76 13.94 8.49
CA LEU A 53 -11.13 13.87 9.90
C LEU A 53 -10.83 15.20 10.59
N LYS A 54 -11.82 16.08 10.59
CA LYS A 54 -11.85 17.35 11.31
C LYS A 54 -13.26 17.54 11.83
N GLY A 55 -13.39 17.71 13.13
CA GLY A 55 -14.67 17.96 13.77
C GLY A 55 -14.49 18.46 15.19
N ASP A 56 -15.44 19.28 15.63
CA ASP A 56 -15.44 19.84 16.98
C ASP A 56 -15.97 18.86 18.02
N ASN A 57 -16.64 17.78 17.60
CA ASN A 57 -17.12 16.72 18.48
C ASN A 57 -16.12 15.55 18.51
N PRO A 58 -15.37 15.35 19.61
CA PRO A 58 -14.38 14.28 19.71
C PRO A 58 -14.98 12.87 19.66
N GLN A 59 -16.22 12.68 20.13
CA GLN A 59 -16.89 11.37 20.10
C GLN A 59 -17.11 10.93 18.65
N LYS A 60 -17.68 11.81 17.81
CA LYS A 60 -17.93 11.53 16.39
C LYS A 60 -16.64 11.28 15.62
N VAL A 61 -15.62 12.07 15.88
CA VAL A 61 -14.30 11.88 15.26
C VAL A 61 -13.70 10.52 15.65
N LEU A 62 -13.85 10.09 16.91
CA LEU A 62 -13.38 8.77 17.35
C LEU A 62 -14.13 7.62 16.67
N GLU A 63 -15.45 7.75 16.48
CA GLU A 63 -16.25 6.78 15.72
C GLU A 63 -15.81 6.69 14.25
N GLU A 64 -15.54 7.83 13.61
CA GLU A 64 -15.03 7.86 12.24
C GLU A 64 -13.62 7.24 12.13
N ILE A 65 -12.73 7.51 13.11
CA ILE A 65 -11.41 6.85 13.20
C ILE A 65 -11.58 5.33 13.28
N ASN A 66 -12.49 4.86 14.14
CA ASN A 66 -12.79 3.44 14.31
C ASN A 66 -13.30 2.82 12.99
N GLN A 67 -14.20 3.50 12.29
CA GLN A 67 -14.76 3.00 11.03
C GLN A 67 -13.68 2.92 9.93
N ILE A 68 -12.88 3.98 9.76
CA ILE A 68 -11.78 3.98 8.78
C ILE A 68 -10.76 2.89 9.10
N THR A 69 -10.46 2.67 10.39
CA THR A 69 -9.57 1.60 10.83
C THR A 69 -10.11 0.23 10.45
N LYS A 70 -11.40 -0.04 10.71
CA LYS A 70 -12.04 -1.31 10.35
C LYS A 70 -11.95 -1.59 8.86
N ASP A 71 -12.31 -0.61 8.04
CA ASP A 71 -12.26 -0.73 6.58
C ASP A 71 -10.82 -0.97 6.09
N PHE A 72 -9.87 -0.17 6.57
CA PHE A 72 -8.46 -0.31 6.21
C PHE A 72 -7.90 -1.68 6.61
N PHE A 73 -8.18 -2.18 7.81
CA PHE A 73 -7.67 -3.46 8.27
C PHE A 73 -8.31 -4.64 7.53
N LYS A 74 -9.61 -4.52 7.22
CA LYS A 74 -10.31 -5.52 6.40
C LYS A 74 -9.64 -5.66 5.03
N ASP A 75 -9.31 -4.53 4.40
CA ASP A 75 -8.70 -4.50 3.08
C ASP A 75 -7.21 -4.91 3.14
N ALA A 76 -6.46 -4.41 4.13
CA ALA A 76 -5.04 -4.66 4.27
C ALA A 76 -4.70 -6.11 4.60
N PHE A 77 -5.48 -6.73 5.48
CA PHE A 77 -5.22 -8.07 6.00
C PHE A 77 -6.20 -9.12 5.46
N LYS A 78 -7.06 -8.75 4.50
CA LYS A 78 -8.08 -9.62 3.87
C LYS A 78 -8.96 -10.37 4.88
N PHE A 79 -9.28 -9.73 6.01
CA PHE A 79 -10.17 -10.34 7.00
C PHE A 79 -11.59 -10.46 6.43
N LYS A 80 -12.12 -11.69 6.35
CA LYS A 80 -13.48 -11.95 5.82
C LYS A 80 -14.57 -11.24 6.64
N PHE A 81 -14.34 -11.10 7.96
CA PHE A 81 -15.20 -10.37 8.89
C PHE A 81 -14.36 -9.70 9.98
N PHE A 82 -14.69 -8.46 10.34
CA PHE A 82 -14.08 -7.77 11.48
C PHE A 82 -14.60 -8.37 12.78
N ARG A 83 -13.77 -9.17 13.47
CA ARG A 83 -14.17 -9.91 14.69
C ARG A 83 -13.76 -9.20 16.00
N GLY A 84 -13.50 -7.89 15.94
CA GLY A 84 -13.02 -7.10 17.07
C GLY A 84 -11.48 -6.95 17.10
N TYR A 85 -11.02 -5.89 17.78
CA TYR A 85 -9.59 -5.54 17.83
C TYR A 85 -8.72 -6.62 18.49
N ASN A 86 -9.24 -7.39 19.45
CA ASN A 86 -8.49 -8.48 20.08
C ASN A 86 -8.08 -9.57 19.09
N LYS A 87 -8.98 -9.97 18.18
CA LYS A 87 -8.65 -10.99 17.15
C LYS A 87 -7.72 -10.47 16.07
N ILE A 88 -7.78 -9.17 15.79
CA ILE A 88 -6.82 -8.48 14.92
C ILE A 88 -5.44 -8.49 15.56
N ILE A 89 -5.35 -8.15 16.84
CA ILE A 89 -4.09 -8.16 17.60
C ILE A 89 -3.49 -9.58 17.61
N GLU A 90 -4.29 -10.63 17.85
CA GLU A 90 -3.84 -12.02 17.77
C GLU A 90 -3.26 -12.36 16.39
N SER A 91 -3.94 -11.96 15.32
CA SER A 91 -3.50 -12.20 13.95
C SER A 91 -2.21 -11.42 13.62
N LEU A 92 -2.10 -10.17 14.08
CA LEU A 92 -0.91 -9.33 13.90
C LEU A 92 0.29 -9.79 14.75
N ASN A 93 0.04 -10.41 15.90
CA ASN A 93 1.08 -10.98 16.76
C ASN A 93 1.80 -12.13 16.04
N GLN A 94 1.07 -12.95 15.29
CA GLN A 94 1.65 -14.01 14.46
C GLN A 94 2.56 -13.45 13.36
N GLU A 95 2.24 -12.26 12.86
CA GLU A 95 3.02 -11.55 11.82
C GLU A 95 4.12 -10.61 12.38
N LYS A 96 4.27 -10.50 13.71
CA LYS A 96 5.23 -9.60 14.40
C LYS A 96 5.05 -8.11 14.08
N ASN A 97 3.85 -7.67 13.71
CA ASN A 97 3.52 -6.29 13.36
C ASN A 97 3.23 -5.43 14.61
N LYS A 98 4.30 -5.08 15.34
CA LYS A 98 4.24 -4.34 16.62
C LYS A 98 3.56 -2.96 16.55
N PRO A 99 3.77 -2.12 15.50
CA PRO A 99 3.15 -0.79 15.43
C PRO A 99 1.61 -0.85 15.35
N GLU A 100 1.08 -1.78 14.58
CA GLU A 100 -0.35 -1.99 14.37
C GLU A 100 -1.02 -2.51 15.64
N ILE A 101 -0.35 -3.39 16.39
CA ILE A 101 -0.80 -3.88 17.70
C ILE A 101 -0.92 -2.73 18.70
N ASN A 102 0.12 -1.89 18.80
CA ASN A 102 0.12 -0.74 19.71
C ASN A 102 -1.02 0.24 19.37
N TYR A 103 -1.24 0.47 18.09
CA TYR A 103 -2.37 1.29 17.63
C TYR A 103 -3.72 0.67 17.99
N CYS A 104 -3.91 -0.63 17.74
CA CYS A 104 -5.15 -1.32 18.12
C CYS A 104 -5.42 -1.23 19.63
N ASN A 105 -4.40 -1.40 20.47
CA ASN A 105 -4.54 -1.24 21.92
C ASN A 105 -4.96 0.18 22.30
N LEU A 106 -4.32 1.20 21.70
CA LEU A 106 -4.61 2.60 21.99
C LEU A 106 -6.03 3.00 21.55
N LEU A 107 -6.47 2.51 20.39
CA LEU A 107 -7.82 2.72 19.90
C LEU A 107 -8.86 1.97 20.74
N ASN A 108 -8.58 0.72 21.14
CA ASN A 108 -9.46 -0.07 21.99
C ASN A 108 -9.64 0.60 23.36
N HIS A 109 -8.57 1.14 23.93
CA HIS A 109 -8.63 1.94 25.16
C HIS A 109 -9.49 3.19 24.96
N ALA A 110 -9.26 3.96 23.88
CA ALA A 110 -10.04 5.17 23.62
C ALA A 110 -11.55 4.88 23.42
N LEU A 111 -11.92 3.71 22.89
CA LEU A 111 -13.31 3.33 22.64
C LEU A 111 -14.03 2.77 23.88
N TYR A 112 -13.32 2.06 24.76
CA TYR A 112 -13.94 1.23 25.80
C TYR A 112 -13.48 1.51 27.23
N SER A 113 -12.56 2.46 27.45
CA SER A 113 -12.12 2.86 28.80
C SER A 113 -13.20 3.59 29.62
N GLY A 114 -14.26 4.08 28.97
CA GLY A 114 -15.25 4.94 29.61
C GLY A 114 -14.79 6.39 29.80
N GLU A 115 -13.58 6.74 29.36
CA GLU A 115 -13.08 8.11 29.36
C GLU A 115 -13.81 8.96 28.30
N VAL A 116 -14.04 10.23 28.61
CA VAL A 116 -14.64 11.18 27.65
C VAL A 116 -13.64 11.42 26.51
N PRO A 117 -14.02 11.20 25.24
CA PRO A 117 -13.09 11.38 24.13
C PRO A 117 -12.54 12.80 24.06
N ASN A 118 -11.22 12.88 23.88
CA ASN A 118 -10.48 14.12 23.81
C ASN A 118 -9.92 14.32 22.40
N LYS A 119 -10.00 15.56 21.91
CA LYS A 119 -9.42 15.99 20.64
C LYS A 119 -7.93 15.64 20.52
N LYS A 120 -7.14 15.80 21.60
CA LYS A 120 -5.71 15.44 21.60
C LYS A 120 -5.48 13.94 21.33
N THR A 121 -6.25 13.08 21.99
CA THR A 121 -6.19 11.62 21.81
C THR A 121 -6.56 11.24 20.38
N ASN A 122 -7.60 11.86 19.83
CA ASN A 122 -8.01 11.64 18.44
C ASN A 122 -6.94 12.07 17.44
N GLU A 123 -6.27 13.20 17.66
CA GLU A 123 -5.16 13.64 16.79
C GLU A 123 -3.98 12.67 16.82
N VAL A 124 -3.65 12.10 17.98
CA VAL A 124 -2.63 11.05 18.11
C VAL A 124 -3.04 9.81 17.32
N LEU A 125 -4.28 9.35 17.49
CA LEU A 125 -4.82 8.21 16.75
C LEU A 125 -4.79 8.44 15.23
N ILE A 126 -5.18 9.63 14.77
CA ILE A 126 -5.14 10.03 13.35
C ILE A 126 -3.71 9.98 12.81
N ARG A 127 -2.74 10.55 13.54
CA ARG A 127 -1.33 10.53 13.13
C ARG A 127 -0.80 9.09 13.07
N PHE A 128 -1.11 8.28 14.06
CA PHE A 128 -0.63 6.91 14.14
C PHE A 128 -1.24 6.04 13.03
N LEU A 129 -2.54 6.21 12.75
CA LEU A 129 -3.21 5.56 11.63
C LEU A 129 -2.60 5.97 10.28
N ARG A 130 -2.28 7.26 10.07
CA ARG A 130 -1.58 7.69 8.85
C ARG A 130 -0.22 6.99 8.69
N LEU A 131 0.55 6.88 9.77
CA LEU A 131 1.84 6.19 9.73
C LEU A 131 1.68 4.72 9.35
N ILE A 132 0.68 4.03 9.91
CA ILE A 132 0.37 2.63 9.56
C ILE A 132 -0.02 2.51 8.09
N ILE A 133 -0.91 3.38 7.59
CA ILE A 133 -1.33 3.37 6.19
C ILE A 133 -0.14 3.61 5.25
N LEU A 134 0.73 4.59 5.57
CA LEU A 134 1.91 4.90 4.75
C LEU A 134 2.95 3.76 4.73
N ASN A 135 3.13 3.08 5.86
CA ASN A 135 4.06 1.96 5.96
C ASN A 135 3.47 0.63 5.49
N ASN A 136 2.19 0.58 5.13
CA ASN A 136 1.54 -0.66 4.72
C ASN A 136 2.01 -1.10 3.33
N LYS A 137 3.04 -1.96 3.33
CA LYS A 137 3.53 -2.68 2.13
C LYS A 137 2.66 -3.87 1.74
N ILE A 138 1.69 -4.24 2.59
CA ILE A 138 0.88 -5.47 2.44
C ILE A 138 -0.17 -5.26 1.35
N ILE A 139 -0.89 -4.14 1.36
CA ILE A 139 -1.86 -3.77 0.31
C ILE A 139 -1.19 -3.77 -1.07
N ALA A 140 -0.02 -3.16 -1.19
CA ALA A 140 0.74 -3.09 -2.44
C ALA A 140 1.14 -4.48 -2.99
N LYS A 141 1.53 -5.42 -2.11
CA LYS A 141 1.88 -6.80 -2.51
C LYS A 141 0.66 -7.64 -2.90
N VAL A 142 -0.42 -7.52 -2.14
CA VAL A 142 -1.66 -8.29 -2.30
C VAL A 142 -2.36 -7.92 -3.61
N GLN A 143 -2.47 -6.63 -3.91
CA GLN A 143 -3.06 -6.14 -5.15
C GLN A 143 -2.27 -6.59 -6.39
N LYS A 144 -0.94 -6.58 -6.32
CA LYS A 144 -0.07 -7.05 -7.42
C LYS A 144 -0.30 -8.54 -7.72
N LYS A 145 -0.57 -9.36 -6.68
CA LYS A 145 -0.89 -10.78 -6.84
C LYS A 145 -2.29 -11.00 -7.41
N ASP A 146 -3.28 -10.24 -6.95
CA ASP A 146 -4.65 -10.35 -7.45
C ASP A 146 -4.80 -9.87 -8.90
N VAL A 147 -4.16 -8.75 -9.27
CA VAL A 147 -4.11 -8.26 -10.66
C VAL A 147 -3.38 -9.24 -11.58
N LEU A 148 -2.27 -9.84 -11.11
CA LEU A 148 -1.59 -10.89 -11.86
C LEU A 148 -2.46 -12.13 -12.03
N LEU A 149 -3.19 -12.56 -10.98
CA LEU A 149 -4.14 -13.69 -11.05
C LEU A 149 -5.30 -13.40 -12.00
N GLU A 150 -5.83 -12.18 -12.00
CA GLU A 150 -6.91 -11.75 -12.89
C GLU A 150 -6.42 -11.67 -14.35
N PHE A 151 -5.20 -11.17 -14.58
CA PHE A 151 -4.55 -11.18 -15.89
C PHE A 151 -4.30 -12.62 -16.38
N LEU A 152 -3.75 -13.50 -15.53
CA LEU A 152 -3.52 -14.90 -15.86
C LEU A 152 -4.82 -15.65 -16.15
N LYS A 153 -5.92 -15.36 -15.43
CA LYS A 153 -7.25 -15.89 -15.75
C LYS A 153 -7.73 -15.41 -17.12
N LYS A 154 -7.57 -14.11 -17.43
CA LYS A 154 -7.90 -13.56 -18.75
C LYS A 154 -7.09 -14.21 -19.88
N VAL A 155 -5.81 -14.51 -19.63
CA VAL A 155 -4.92 -15.17 -20.60
C VAL A 155 -5.25 -16.66 -20.74
N ASN A 156 -5.62 -17.36 -19.66
CA ASN A 156 -5.98 -18.78 -19.69
C ASN A 156 -7.36 -19.08 -20.29
N ILE A 157 -8.21 -18.07 -20.54
CA ILE A 157 -9.47 -18.25 -21.29
C ILE A 157 -9.19 -18.46 -22.80
N PHE A 158 -7.96 -18.23 -23.29
CA PHE A 158 -7.55 -18.48 -24.68
C PHE A 158 -6.84 -19.83 -24.91
N ARG A 159 -6.82 -20.75 -23.93
CA ARG A 159 -6.18 -22.07 -24.06
C ARG A 159 -7.10 -23.27 -23.75
N LEU A 160 -8.37 -23.16 -24.12
CA LEU A 160 -9.25 -24.31 -24.28
C LEU A 160 -9.86 -24.25 -25.68
N HIS A 161 -9.11 -24.76 -26.64
CA HIS A 161 -9.64 -25.27 -27.89
C HIS A 161 -8.86 -26.51 -28.29
#